data_AF-A0A1Q9N4T3-F1
#
_entry.id   AF-A0A1Q9N4T3-F1
#
_cell.length_a   1.000
_cell.length_b   1.000
_cell.length_c   1.000
_cell.angle_alpha   90.00
_cell.angle_beta   90.00
_cell.angle_gamma   90.00
#
_symmetry.space_group_name_H-M   'P 1'
#
loop_
_entity.id
_entity.type
_entity.pdbx_description
1 polymer ?
#
loop_
_entity_poly.entity_id
_entity_poly.type
_entity_poly.pdbx_seq_one_letter_code
_entity_poly.pdbx_strand_id
1 'polypeptide(L)'
;MVDFMQWIPLVITIFIIFIIASGIKVVKESQRLIIFRQGMFKSIKGPGLIWVLPFLSEYLLLDLHNKIINIPEHLQGDLHNLEQALSKHEITINLSWPQA
;
A
#
# COMPACT_ATOMS: atom_id res chain seq x y z
N MET A 1 18.11 -4.66 -42.57
CA MET A 1 18.67 -5.12 -41.28
C MET A 1 18.26 -4.10 -40.24
N VAL A 2 17.64 -4.52 -39.13
CA VAL A 2 17.20 -3.58 -38.07
C VAL A 2 18.34 -3.42 -37.08
N ASP A 3 18.83 -2.20 -36.91
CA ASP A 3 19.98 -1.94 -36.03
C ASP A 3 19.58 -2.00 -34.55
N PHE A 4 20.52 -2.41 -33.71
CA PHE A 4 20.35 -2.52 -32.26
C PHE A 4 19.84 -1.22 -31.61
N MET A 5 20.23 -0.07 -32.15
CA MET A 5 19.81 1.25 -31.65
C MET A 5 18.29 1.48 -31.74
N GLN A 6 17.59 0.78 -32.64
CA GLN A 6 16.15 0.89 -32.79
C GLN A 6 15.36 0.15 -31.69
N TRP A 7 16.02 -0.75 -30.95
CA TRP A 7 15.41 -1.51 -29.85
C TRP A 7 15.43 -0.77 -28.52
N ILE A 8 16.38 0.15 -28.32
CA ILE A 8 16.50 0.97 -27.10
C ILE A 8 15.20 1.69 -26.74
N PRO A 9 14.55 2.46 -27.65
CA PRO A 9 13.30 3.14 -27.31
C PRO A 9 12.17 2.16 -27.02
N LEU A 10 12.11 1.03 -27.74
CA LEU A 10 11.09 0.00 -27.51
C LEU A 10 11.17 -0.58 -26.09
N VAL A 11 12.39 -0.90 -25.63
CA VAL A 11 12.64 -1.43 -24.29
C VAL A 11 12.29 -0.41 -23.21
N ILE A 12 12.66 0.87 -23.41
CA ILE A 12 12.33 1.93 -22.46
C ILE A 12 10.82 2.11 -22.33
N THR A 13 10.09 2.12 -23.44
CA THR A 13 8.62 2.23 -23.44
C THR A 13 7.97 1.05 -22.71
N ILE A 14 8.41 -0.18 -22.98
CA ILE A 14 7.86 -1.37 -22.30
C ILE A 14 8.11 -1.32 -20.79
N PHE A 15 9.30 -0.84 -20.38
CA PHE A 15 9.68 -0.75 -18.98
C PHE A 15 8.85 0.29 -18.23
N ILE A 16 8.59 1.46 -18.83
CA ILE A 16 7.72 2.48 -18.26
C ILE A 16 6.29 1.95 -18.07
N ILE A 17 5.74 1.25 -19.07
CA ILE A 17 4.38 0.71 -19.00
C ILE A 17 4.29 -0.34 -17.89
N PHE A 18 5.31 -1.19 -17.76
CA PHE A 18 5.36 -2.22 -16.72
C PHE A 18 5.38 -1.62 -15.31
N ILE A 19 6.15 -0.56 -15.09
CA ILE A 19 6.19 0.15 -13.79
C ILE A 19 4.82 0.75 -13.46
N ILE A 20 4.18 1.40 -14.42
CA ILE A 20 2.87 2.02 -14.21
C ILE A 20 1.83 0.94 -13.88
N ALA A 21 1.80 -0.14 -14.65
CA ALA A 21 0.89 -1.26 -14.45
C ALA A 21 1.12 -1.96 -13.10
N SER A 22 2.38 -2.15 -12.68
CA SER A 22 2.71 -2.78 -11.40
C SER A 22 2.23 -2.00 -10.18
N GLY A 23 2.00 -0.69 -10.31
CA GLY A 23 1.48 0.14 -9.22
C GLY A 23 -0.04 0.17 -9.12
N ILE A 24 -0.76 -0.39 -10.09
CA ILE A 24 -2.22 -0.41 -10.07
C ILE A 24 -2.68 -1.55 -9.15
N LYS A 25 -3.28 -1.20 -8.02
CA LYS A 25 -3.95 -2.16 -7.14
C LYS A 25 -5.45 -1.89 -7.07
N VAL A 26 -6.22 -2.98 -7.16
CA VAL A 26 -7.67 -2.95 -6.98
C VAL A 26 -7.98 -3.26 -5.53
N VAL A 27 -8.74 -2.39 -4.88
CA VAL A 27 -9.07 -2.46 -3.46
C VAL A 27 -10.57 -2.58 -3.32
N LYS A 28 -11.02 -3.56 -2.53
CA LYS A 28 -12.44 -3.86 -2.31
C LYS A 28 -13.12 -2.73 -1.54
N GLU A 29 -14.41 -2.54 -1.77
CA GLU A 29 -15.21 -1.49 -1.14
C GLU A 29 -15.28 -1.57 0.39
N SER A 30 -15.24 -2.79 0.93
CA SER A 30 -15.20 -3.07 2.36
C SER A 30 -13.82 -2.83 2.99
N GLN A 31 -12.82 -2.47 2.18
CA GLN A 31 -11.44 -2.29 2.62
C GLN A 31 -10.99 -0.86 2.43
N ARG A 32 -10.30 -0.30 3.43
CA ARG A 32 -9.61 0.99 3.32
C ARG A 32 -8.11 0.76 3.33
N LEU A 33 -7.38 1.37 2.38
CA LEU A 33 -5.92 1.37 2.45
C LEU A 33 -5.45 2.53 3.28
N ILE A 34 -4.69 2.22 4.31
CA ILE A 34 -3.78 3.18 4.89
C ILE A 34 -2.46 3.07 4.14
N ILE A 35 -2.01 4.16 3.52
CA ILE A 35 -0.70 4.20 2.89
C ILE A 35 0.28 4.85 3.85
N PHE A 36 1.29 4.08 4.23
CA PHE A 36 2.46 4.52 4.98
C PHE A 36 3.57 4.83 3.99
N ARG A 37 4.26 5.95 4.22
CA ARG A 37 5.46 6.30 3.45
C ARG A 37 6.54 6.68 4.45
N GLN A 38 7.59 5.85 4.53
CA GLN A 38 8.77 6.08 5.39
C GLN A 38 8.43 6.38 6.86
N GLY A 39 7.56 5.57 7.47
CA GLY A 39 7.20 5.72 8.89
C GLY A 39 6.21 6.85 9.22
N MET A 40 5.64 7.54 8.20
CA MET A 40 4.58 8.52 8.41
C MET A 40 3.31 8.13 7.67
N PHE A 41 2.19 8.18 8.39
CA PHE A 41 0.85 8.05 7.84
C PHE A 41 0.62 9.18 6.83
N LYS A 42 0.39 8.84 5.56
CA LYS A 42 0.20 9.86 4.52
C LYS A 42 -1.27 10.15 4.27
N SER A 43 -2.08 9.11 4.08
CA SER A 43 -3.49 9.24 3.75
C SER A 43 -4.20 7.90 3.82
N ILE A 44 -5.47 7.92 4.22
CA ILE A 44 -6.40 6.81 4.01
C ILE A 44 -6.99 7.00 2.62
N LYS A 45 -6.64 6.11 1.71
CA LYS A 45 -7.29 6.10 0.40
C LYS A 45 -8.55 5.25 0.46
N GLY A 46 -9.62 5.81 -0.06
CA GLY A 46 -10.91 5.14 -0.20
C GLY A 46 -10.84 3.96 -1.18
N PRO A 47 -11.90 3.13 -1.19
CA PRO A 47 -11.96 1.95 -2.04
C PRO A 47 -11.95 2.29 -3.54
N GLY A 48 -11.48 1.36 -4.36
CA GLY A 48 -11.41 1.50 -5.82
C GLY A 48 -10.05 1.19 -6.42
N LEU A 49 -9.78 1.77 -7.59
CA LEU A 49 -8.51 1.62 -8.31
C LEU A 49 -7.48 2.58 -7.73
N ILE A 50 -6.55 2.06 -6.95
CA ILE A 50 -5.55 2.87 -6.28
C ILE A 50 -4.19 2.65 -6.95
N TRP A 51 -3.59 3.75 -7.40
CA TRP A 51 -2.19 3.74 -7.77
C TRP A 51 -1.31 3.93 -6.53
N VAL A 52 -0.54 2.90 -6.21
CA VAL A 52 0.46 2.85 -5.14
C VAL A 52 1.81 2.60 -5.80
N LEU A 53 2.83 3.37 -5.42
CA LEU A 53 4.19 3.08 -5.89
C LEU A 53 4.66 1.77 -5.23
N PRO A 54 4.87 0.68 -5.99
CA PRO A 54 5.12 -0.64 -5.41
C PRO A 54 6.43 -0.71 -4.62
N PHE A 55 7.39 0.19 -4.91
CA PHE A 55 8.71 0.18 -4.28
C PHE A 55 8.90 1.14 -3.10
N LEU A 56 8.07 2.19 -2.98
CA LEU A 56 8.29 3.29 -2.03
C LEU A 56 7.20 3.45 -0.98
N SER A 57 6.11 2.67 -1.10
CA SER A 57 4.96 2.82 -0.22
C SER A 57 4.59 1.48 0.40
N GLU A 58 4.53 1.48 1.72
CA GLU A 58 3.92 0.42 2.50
C GLU A 58 2.43 0.73 2.62
N TYR A 59 1.59 -0.30 2.63
CA TYR A 59 0.14 -0.11 2.75
C TYR A 59 -0.45 -1.19 3.65
N LEU A 60 -1.49 -0.81 4.38
CA LEU A 60 -2.22 -1.67 5.29
C LEU A 60 -3.69 -1.71 4.87
N LEU A 61 -4.24 -2.91 4.79
CA LEU A 61 -5.63 -3.14 4.45
C LEU A 61 -6.45 -3.18 5.75
N LEU A 62 -7.34 -2.20 5.92
CA LEU A 62 -8.34 -2.19 7.00
C LEU A 62 -9.63 -2.80 6.48
N ASP A 63 -10.12 -3.87 7.09
CA ASP A 63 -11.48 -4.32 6.86
C ASP A 63 -12.44 -3.53 7.76
N LEU A 64 -13.50 -2.97 7.20
CA LEU A 64 -14.50 -2.23 7.96
C LEU A 64 -15.46 -3.16 8.71
N HIS A 65 -15.59 -4.42 8.28
CA HIS A 65 -16.49 -5.40 8.88
C HIS A 65 -15.87 -6.02 10.13
N ASN A 66 -14.63 -6.48 10.01
CA ASN A 66 -13.86 -7.00 11.11
C ASN A 66 -12.90 -5.89 11.51
N LYS A 67 -13.11 -5.26 12.67
CA LYS A 67 -12.21 -4.25 13.28
C LYS A 67 -10.81 -4.79 13.63
N ILE A 68 -10.32 -5.75 12.86
CA ILE A 68 -9.07 -6.47 12.98
C ILE A 68 -8.21 -6.00 11.83
N ILE A 69 -7.03 -5.50 12.18
CA ILE A 69 -6.03 -5.09 11.21
C ILE A 69 -5.00 -6.20 11.13
N ASN A 70 -4.73 -6.70 9.93
CA ASN A 70 -3.62 -7.62 9.73
C ASN A 70 -2.34 -6.81 9.52
N ILE A 71 -1.56 -6.63 10.59
CA ILE A 71 -0.31 -5.87 10.57
C ILE A 71 0.80 -6.81 10.09
N PRO A 72 1.46 -6.51 8.96
CA PRO A 72 2.55 -7.34 8.49
C PRO A 72 3.76 -7.18 9.43
N GLU A 73 4.50 -8.26 9.63
CA GLU A 73 5.59 -8.38 10.62
C GLU A 73 6.64 -7.25 10.53
N HIS A 74 6.92 -6.76 9.32
CA HIS A 74 7.87 -5.66 9.09
C HIS A 74 7.39 -4.29 9.61
N LEU A 75 6.08 -4.10 9.85
CA LEU A 75 5.49 -2.89 10.44
C LEU A 75 5.25 -3.05 11.95
N GLN A 76 5.56 -4.20 12.54
CA GLN A 76 5.29 -4.50 13.93
C GLN A 76 6.20 -3.72 14.91
N GLY A 77 7.30 -3.12 14.44
CA GLY A 77 8.09 -2.19 15.25
C GLY A 77 7.45 -0.80 15.40
N ASP A 78 6.46 -0.46 14.57
CA ASP A 78 5.92 0.89 14.41
C ASP A 78 4.53 1.07 15.07
N LEU A 79 4.16 0.16 15.98
CA LEU A 79 2.81 0.08 16.56
C LEU A 79 2.42 1.35 17.30
N HIS A 80 3.37 1.99 17.94
CA HIS A 80 3.12 3.20 18.70
C HIS A 80 2.60 4.34 17.80
N ASN A 81 3.14 4.45 16.59
CA ASN A 81 2.70 5.42 15.60
C ASN A 81 1.34 5.02 14.98
N LEU A 82 1.08 3.72 14.82
CA LEU A 82 -0.22 3.21 14.36
C LEU A 82 -1.33 3.52 15.38
N GLU A 83 -1.11 3.20 16.66
CA GLU A 83 -2.07 3.50 17.73
C GLU A 83 -2.34 5.00 17.83
N GLN A 84 -1.30 5.83 17.74
CA GLN A 84 -1.44 7.29 17.76
C GLN A 84 -2.24 7.81 16.54
N ALA A 85 -2.00 7.27 15.35
CA ALA A 85 -2.74 7.65 14.13
C ALA A 85 -4.21 7.19 14.16
N LEU A 86 -4.48 6.03 14.74
CA LEU A 86 -5.82 5.43 14.79
C LEU A 86 -6.67 6.09 15.89
N SER A 87 -6.05 6.44 17.02
CA SER A 87 -6.62 7.31 18.06
C SER A 87 -7.01 8.68 17.50
N LYS A 88 -6.15 9.30 16.68
CA LYS A 88 -6.42 10.59 16.02
C LYS A 88 -7.60 10.57 15.05
N HIS A 89 -8.03 9.40 14.58
CA HIS A 89 -9.17 9.27 13.66
C HIS A 89 -10.38 8.56 14.30
N GLU A 90 -10.41 8.42 15.62
CA GLU A 90 -11.51 7.78 16.39
C GLU A 90 -11.88 6.36 15.88
N ILE A 91 -10.93 5.67 15.24
CA ILE A 91 -11.12 4.30 14.79
C ILE A 91 -10.71 3.37 15.94
N THR A 92 -11.68 2.89 16.72
CA THR A 92 -11.46 1.82 17.72
C THR A 92 -11.35 0.48 17.01
N ILE A 93 -10.11 0.03 16.84
CA ILE A 93 -9.71 -1.24 16.24
C ILE A 93 -9.19 -2.16 17.34
N ASN A 94 -9.60 -3.42 17.29
CA ASN A 94 -9.09 -4.45 18.17
C ASN A 94 -7.78 -4.96 17.55
N LEU A 95 -6.65 -4.48 18.07
CA LEU A 95 -5.33 -4.96 17.71
C LEU A 95 -5.14 -6.38 18.31
N SER A 96 -5.68 -7.40 17.66
CA SER A 96 -5.50 -8.79 18.08
C SER A 96 -4.19 -9.33 17.50
N TRP A 97 -3.11 -9.18 18.24
CA TRP A 97 -1.81 -9.74 17.89
C TRP A 97 -1.85 -11.27 17.92
N PRO A 98 -1.37 -11.97 16.87
CA PRO A 98 -1.09 -13.39 16.97
C PRO A 98 0.03 -13.55 18.00
N GLN A 99 -0.31 -14.08 19.17
CA GLN A 99 0.67 -14.53 20.16
C GLN A 99 1.26 -15.82 19.59
N ALA A 100 2.35 -15.70 18.83
CA ALA A 100 3.19 -16.81 18.40
C ALA A 100 4.60 -16.60 18.97
#